data_AF-A5WEV0-F1
#
_entry.id   AF-A5WEV0-F1
#
_cell.length_a   1.000
_cell.length_b   1.000
_cell.length_c   1.000
_cell.angle_alpha   90.00
_cell.angle_beta   90.00
_cell.angle_gamma   90.00
#
_symmetry.space_group_name_H-M   'P 1'
#
loop_
_entity.id
_entity.type
_entity.pdbx_description
1 polymer ?
#
loop_
_entity_poly.entity_id
_entity_poly.type
_entity_poly.pdbx_seq_one_letter_code
_entity_poly.pdbx_strand_id
1 'polypeptide(L)'
;MRLIKAIKKAKASLQEDIAAVFNRDPAARNSTEVLLTYPGIHALILHRGAHYLWNKDYKFCARAISYGSRMVTGIEIHPAAQIGRRFFIDHGMGVVIGETAKIGDDVTLYHGVTLGGVSLGQGKRHPTLEDGVIVGAGAKVLGPFTVGKNAKIGSNAVVVKEVPAEATMVGNAARMITSSAEDEANNTSAALEATKQKPTANNEISCPDEIIAKPQKAHKKRLSEQVDFNAYGLNPNSEDPVAEAFSKMLSHIQQSETRISEMQEALCRLDPNFKPKDCHKISADEIDVINN
;
A
#
# COMPACT_ATOMS: atom_id res chain seq x y z
N MET A 1 -10.50 12.35 -48.73
CA MET A 1 -9.76 13.19 -47.74
C MET A 1 -9.90 12.75 -46.28
N ARG A 2 -11.09 12.40 -45.76
CA ARG A 2 -11.29 12.04 -44.34
C ARG A 2 -10.51 10.79 -43.89
N LEU A 3 -10.51 9.73 -44.71
CA LEU A 3 -9.81 8.47 -44.41
C LEU A 3 -8.29 8.67 -44.28
N ILE A 4 -7.68 9.40 -45.23
CA ILE A 4 -6.24 9.71 -45.20
C ILE A 4 -5.87 10.49 -43.93
N LYS A 5 -6.71 11.46 -43.51
CA LYS A 5 -6.50 12.22 -42.27
C LYS A 5 -6.59 11.34 -41.03
N ALA A 6 -7.53 10.39 -41.00
CA ALA A 6 -7.66 9.41 -39.92
C ALA A 6 -6.45 8.47 -39.84
N ILE A 7 -5.98 7.95 -40.98
CA ILE A 7 -4.78 7.10 -41.05
C ILE A 7 -3.54 7.88 -40.58
N LYS A 8 -3.36 9.12 -41.02
CA LYS A 8 -2.25 9.98 -40.57
C LYS A 8 -2.29 10.21 -39.06
N LYS A 9 -3.48 10.50 -38.50
CA LYS A 9 -3.66 10.67 -37.05
C LYS A 9 -3.35 9.38 -36.29
N ALA A 10 -3.84 8.24 -36.76
CA ALA A 10 -3.58 6.95 -36.14
C ALA A 10 -2.08 6.61 -36.15
N LYS A 11 -1.39 6.86 -37.27
CA LYS A 11 0.06 6.69 -37.38
C LYS A 11 0.81 7.57 -36.39
N ALA A 12 0.48 8.86 -36.28
CA ALA A 12 1.12 9.77 -35.34
C ALA A 12 0.90 9.30 -33.88
N SER A 13 -0.32 8.89 -33.55
CA SER A 13 -0.65 8.36 -32.23
C SER A 13 0.12 7.08 -31.89
N LEU A 14 0.29 6.18 -32.87
CA LEU A 14 1.09 4.96 -32.68
C LEU A 14 2.58 5.27 -32.51
N GLN A 15 3.12 6.24 -33.26
CA GLN A 15 4.50 6.68 -33.09
C GLN A 15 4.76 7.23 -31.69
N GLU A 16 3.80 7.98 -31.14
CA GLU A 16 3.89 8.48 -29.77
C GLU A 16 3.83 7.36 -28.73
N ASP A 17 2.96 6.35 -28.91
CA ASP A 17 2.91 5.22 -27.98
C ASP A 17 4.19 4.39 -28.04
N ILE A 18 4.73 4.13 -29.24
CA ILE A 18 6.01 3.43 -29.40
C ILE A 18 7.15 4.22 -28.73
N ALA A 19 7.19 5.54 -28.92
CA ALA A 19 8.17 6.40 -28.25
C ALA A 19 8.01 6.36 -26.72
N ALA A 20 6.78 6.30 -26.21
CA ALA A 20 6.51 6.17 -24.79
C ALA A 20 7.07 4.86 -24.21
N VAL A 21 7.03 3.76 -24.97
CA VAL A 21 7.67 2.49 -24.57
C VAL A 21 9.18 2.68 -24.40
N PHE A 22 9.89 3.23 -25.39
CA PHE A 22 11.34 3.45 -25.28
C PHE A 22 11.75 4.37 -24.12
N ASN A 23 10.90 5.34 -23.79
CA ASN A 23 11.19 6.27 -22.70
C ASN A 23 11.01 5.63 -21.31
N ARG A 24 10.24 4.55 -21.19
CA ARG A 24 9.80 3.99 -19.90
C ARG A 24 10.22 2.55 -19.67
N ASP A 25 10.55 1.81 -20.72
CA ASP A 25 11.05 0.45 -20.67
C ASP A 25 12.50 0.38 -21.21
N PRO A 26 13.49 0.28 -20.32
CA PRO A 26 14.90 0.13 -20.70
C PRO A 26 15.20 -1.15 -21.51
N ALA A 27 14.34 -2.16 -21.48
CA ALA A 27 14.53 -3.41 -22.21
C ALA A 27 14.11 -3.31 -23.68
N ALA A 28 13.40 -2.25 -24.09
CA ALA A 28 12.95 -2.07 -25.45
C ALA A 28 14.13 -1.76 -26.40
N ARG A 29 14.38 -2.65 -27.37
CA ARG A 29 15.56 -2.54 -28.26
C ARG A 29 15.28 -1.83 -29.59
N ASN A 30 14.13 -2.10 -30.22
CA ASN A 30 13.80 -1.56 -31.54
C ASN A 30 12.29 -1.54 -31.80
N SER A 31 11.83 -0.66 -32.70
CA SER A 31 10.39 -0.39 -32.86
C SER A 31 9.61 -1.58 -33.44
N THR A 32 10.27 -2.43 -34.24
CA THR A 32 9.64 -3.62 -34.82
C THR A 32 9.33 -4.66 -33.75
N GLU A 33 10.27 -4.89 -32.84
CA GLU A 33 10.06 -5.69 -31.64
C GLU A 33 8.92 -5.13 -30.81
N VAL A 34 8.96 -3.84 -30.47
CA VAL A 34 7.88 -3.19 -29.70
C VAL A 34 6.51 -3.40 -30.36
N LEU A 35 6.41 -3.18 -31.67
CA LEU A 35 5.16 -3.35 -32.38
C LEU A 35 4.66 -4.80 -32.44
N LEU A 36 5.55 -5.79 -32.46
CA LEU A 36 5.19 -7.21 -32.63
C LEU A 36 5.02 -7.95 -31.31
N THR A 37 5.70 -7.53 -30.23
CA THR A 37 5.77 -8.31 -28.99
C THR A 37 5.21 -7.59 -27.77
N TYR A 38 4.87 -6.30 -27.83
CA TYR A 38 4.33 -5.59 -26.67
C TYR A 38 2.79 -5.67 -26.62
N PRO A 39 2.21 -6.42 -25.67
CA PRO A 39 0.76 -6.57 -25.57
C PRO A 39 0.06 -5.25 -25.26
N GLY A 40 0.73 -4.33 -24.55
CA GLY A 40 0.22 -2.99 -24.27
C GLY A 40 -0.06 -2.17 -25.54
N ILE A 41 0.83 -2.24 -26.54
CA ILE A 41 0.65 -1.58 -27.84
C ILE A 41 -0.51 -2.22 -28.60
N HIS A 42 -0.60 -3.55 -28.64
CA HIS A 42 -1.69 -4.25 -29.31
C HIS A 42 -3.05 -3.89 -28.69
N ALA A 43 -3.15 -3.92 -27.36
CA ALA A 43 -4.36 -3.56 -26.64
C ALA A 43 -4.79 -2.11 -26.91
N LEU A 44 -3.83 -1.17 -26.99
CA LEU A 44 -4.12 0.23 -27.32
C LEU A 44 -4.64 0.43 -28.74
N ILE A 45 -4.04 -0.23 -29.73
CA ILE A 45 -4.50 -0.17 -31.13
C ILE A 45 -5.93 -0.69 -31.23
N LEU A 46 -6.20 -1.87 -30.65
CA LEU A 46 -7.51 -2.50 -30.67
C LEU A 46 -8.54 -1.67 -29.89
N HIS A 47 -8.17 -1.14 -28.73
CA HIS A 47 -9.04 -0.27 -27.93
C HIS A 47 -9.41 1.00 -28.70
N ARG A 48 -8.45 1.69 -29.36
CA ARG A 48 -8.77 2.90 -30.14
C ARG A 48 -9.73 2.62 -31.29
N GLY A 49 -9.61 1.45 -31.94
CA GLY A 49 -10.57 0.97 -32.93
C GLY A 49 -11.95 0.69 -32.32
N ALA A 50 -11.99 -0.04 -31.20
CA ALA A 50 -13.22 -0.34 -30.47
C ALA A 50 -13.91 0.92 -29.94
N HIS A 51 -13.16 1.89 -29.42
CA HIS A 51 -13.65 3.17 -28.92
C HIS A 51 -14.27 4.01 -30.04
N TYR A 52 -13.64 4.02 -31.23
CA TYR A 52 -14.21 4.65 -32.41
C TYR A 52 -15.57 4.03 -32.79
N LEU A 53 -15.66 2.70 -32.85
CA LEU A 53 -16.92 2.00 -33.14
C LEU A 53 -17.98 2.24 -32.06
N TRP A 54 -17.56 2.26 -30.80
CA TRP A 54 -18.44 2.55 -29.67
C TRP A 54 -19.09 3.93 -29.83
N ASN A 55 -18.32 4.96 -30.19
CA ASN A 55 -18.83 6.32 -30.40
C ASN A 55 -19.63 6.49 -31.70
N LYS A 56 -19.72 5.44 -32.53
CA LYS A 56 -20.57 5.36 -33.72
C LYS A 56 -21.78 4.45 -33.51
N ASP A 57 -22.05 4.08 -32.26
CA ASP A 57 -23.15 3.20 -31.83
C ASP A 57 -23.09 1.76 -32.36
N TYR A 58 -21.96 1.33 -32.93
CA TYR A 58 -21.67 -0.09 -33.21
C TYR A 58 -21.19 -0.82 -31.95
N LYS A 59 -22.01 -0.80 -30.89
CA LYS A 59 -21.64 -1.26 -29.53
C LYS A 59 -21.24 -2.73 -29.49
N PHE A 60 -21.97 -3.58 -30.22
CA PHE A 60 -21.67 -5.02 -30.30
C PHE A 60 -20.28 -5.27 -30.88
N CYS A 61 -19.98 -4.68 -32.04
CA CYS A 61 -18.68 -4.81 -32.68
C CYS A 61 -17.56 -4.27 -31.79
N ALA A 62 -17.78 -3.12 -31.13
CA ALA A 62 -16.83 -2.57 -30.17
C ALA A 62 -16.54 -3.53 -29.01
N ARG A 63 -17.57 -4.18 -28.44
CA ARG A 63 -17.41 -5.18 -27.38
C ARG A 63 -16.73 -6.45 -27.87
N ALA A 64 -17.04 -6.91 -29.07
CA ALA A 64 -16.38 -8.07 -29.67
C ALA A 64 -14.87 -7.83 -29.87
N ILE A 65 -14.47 -6.65 -30.34
CA ILE A 65 -13.04 -6.28 -30.47
C ILE A 65 -12.37 -6.21 -29.09
N SER A 66 -13.00 -5.56 -28.11
CA SER A 66 -12.48 -5.50 -26.73
C SER A 66 -12.32 -6.88 -26.11
N TYR A 67 -13.27 -7.79 -26.34
CA TYR A 67 -13.18 -9.18 -25.90
C TYR A 67 -12.04 -9.95 -26.60
N GLY A 68 -11.90 -9.82 -27.93
CA GLY A 68 -10.79 -10.41 -28.66
C GLY A 68 -9.42 -9.88 -28.20
N SER A 69 -9.32 -8.57 -27.95
CA SER A 69 -8.12 -7.93 -27.38
C SER A 69 -7.76 -8.57 -26.04
N ARG A 70 -8.74 -8.75 -25.14
CA ARG A 70 -8.55 -9.42 -23.86
C ARG A 70 -8.01 -10.85 -24.04
N MET A 71 -8.54 -11.62 -24.98
CA MET A 71 -8.10 -13.00 -25.20
C MET A 71 -6.64 -13.10 -25.65
N VAL A 72 -6.20 -12.18 -26.51
CA VAL A 72 -4.84 -12.22 -27.09
C VAL A 72 -3.79 -11.57 -26.19
N THR A 73 -4.17 -10.50 -25.46
CA THR A 73 -3.21 -9.68 -24.70
C THR A 73 -3.29 -9.88 -23.18
N GLY A 74 -4.40 -10.44 -22.66
CA GLY A 74 -4.68 -10.47 -21.23
C GLY A 74 -5.08 -9.12 -20.62
N ILE A 75 -5.20 -8.06 -21.44
CA ILE A 75 -5.58 -6.71 -21.04
C ILE A 75 -7.05 -6.47 -21.39
N GLU A 76 -7.89 -6.18 -20.40
CA GLU A 76 -9.29 -5.83 -20.58
C GLU A 76 -9.49 -4.32 -20.54
N ILE A 77 -9.88 -3.72 -21.67
CA ILE A 77 -10.24 -2.30 -21.75
C ILE A 77 -11.66 -2.19 -22.29
N HIS A 78 -12.56 -1.62 -21.50
CA HIS A 78 -13.91 -1.36 -21.97
C HIS A 78 -13.89 -0.36 -23.14
N PRO A 79 -14.66 -0.56 -24.23
CA PRO A 79 -14.61 0.32 -25.39
C PRO A 79 -14.95 1.79 -25.09
N ALA A 80 -15.80 2.06 -24.08
CA ALA A 80 -16.17 3.41 -23.70
C ALA A 80 -15.12 4.17 -22.86
N ALA A 81 -14.11 3.48 -22.34
CA ALA A 81 -13.07 4.11 -21.53
C ALA A 81 -12.36 5.21 -22.35
N GLN A 82 -12.02 6.32 -21.69
CA GLN A 82 -11.35 7.44 -22.32
C GLN A 82 -9.88 7.40 -21.95
N ILE A 83 -9.01 7.30 -22.97
CA ILE A 83 -7.56 7.16 -22.78
C ILE A 83 -6.85 8.27 -23.57
N GLY A 84 -5.96 8.99 -22.87
CA GLY A 84 -5.11 10.01 -23.42
C GLY A 84 -3.99 9.47 -24.32
N ARG A 85 -3.02 10.35 -24.60
CA ARG A 85 -1.86 10.08 -25.45
C ARG A 85 -0.71 9.50 -24.63
N ARG A 86 0.17 8.73 -25.27
CA ARG A 86 1.37 8.16 -24.64
C ARG A 86 1.03 7.34 -23.39
N PHE A 87 -0.14 6.72 -23.38
CA PHE A 87 -0.53 5.78 -22.34
C PHE A 87 0.34 4.53 -22.48
N PHE A 88 0.93 4.09 -21.37
CA PHE A 88 1.83 2.96 -21.36
C PHE A 88 1.29 1.86 -20.45
N ILE A 89 1.20 0.65 -20.99
CA ILE A 89 0.83 -0.55 -20.24
C ILE A 89 2.01 -1.50 -20.31
N ASP A 90 2.71 -1.67 -19.19
CA ASP A 90 3.86 -2.55 -19.10
C ASP A 90 3.48 -3.94 -18.60
N HIS A 91 3.96 -4.96 -19.30
CA HIS A 91 3.58 -6.38 -19.21
C HIS A 91 2.08 -6.69 -19.45
N GLY A 92 1.18 -5.93 -18.82
CA GLY A 92 -0.25 -5.83 -19.15
C GLY A 92 -1.16 -6.97 -18.69
N MET A 93 -0.64 -8.17 -18.42
CA MET A 93 -1.47 -9.31 -18.02
C MET A 93 -2.35 -8.97 -16.81
N GLY A 94 -3.67 -9.18 -16.93
CA GLY A 94 -4.63 -8.95 -15.85
C GLY A 94 -4.97 -7.48 -15.59
N VAL A 95 -4.58 -6.55 -16.47
CA VAL A 95 -5.05 -5.17 -16.41
C VAL A 95 -6.53 -5.10 -16.77
N VAL A 96 -7.32 -4.37 -15.97
CA VAL A 96 -8.77 -4.19 -16.17
C VAL A 96 -9.13 -2.71 -16.08
N ILE A 97 -9.66 -2.15 -17.15
CA ILE A 97 -10.08 -0.74 -17.25
C ILE A 97 -11.57 -0.68 -17.56
N GLY A 98 -12.35 -0.18 -16.60
CA GLY A 98 -13.80 -0.17 -16.72
C GLY A 98 -14.40 0.95 -17.57
N GLU A 99 -15.71 0.84 -17.81
CA GLU A 99 -16.46 1.62 -18.81
C GLU A 99 -16.29 3.14 -18.71
N THR A 100 -16.40 3.68 -17.51
CA THR A 100 -16.41 5.13 -17.29
C THR A 100 -15.05 5.67 -16.87
N ALA A 101 -13.99 4.87 -17.00
CA ALA A 101 -12.65 5.29 -16.64
C ALA A 101 -12.20 6.43 -17.57
N LYS A 102 -11.51 7.41 -16.99
CA LYS A 102 -10.87 8.50 -17.73
C LYS A 102 -9.39 8.48 -17.38
N ILE A 103 -8.53 8.42 -18.37
CA ILE A 103 -7.08 8.33 -18.20
C ILE A 103 -6.47 9.47 -19.01
N GLY A 104 -5.66 10.30 -18.34
CA GLY A 104 -4.92 11.41 -18.93
C GLY A 104 -3.78 10.98 -19.84
N ASP A 105 -2.96 11.94 -20.20
CA ASP A 105 -1.76 11.73 -21.00
C ASP A 105 -0.62 11.16 -20.12
N ASP A 106 0.30 10.42 -20.73
CA ASP A 106 1.54 9.96 -20.07
C ASP A 106 1.35 9.05 -18.84
N VAL A 107 0.15 8.50 -18.64
CA VAL A 107 -0.14 7.54 -17.56
C VAL A 107 0.54 6.20 -17.84
N THR A 108 1.05 5.56 -16.79
CA THR A 108 1.65 4.22 -16.85
C THR A 108 0.91 3.25 -15.93
N LEU A 109 0.46 2.11 -16.46
CA LEU A 109 -0.06 0.99 -15.67
C LEU A 109 0.85 -0.23 -15.83
N TYR A 110 1.14 -0.90 -14.73
CA TYR A 110 1.77 -2.22 -14.75
C TYR A 110 0.73 -3.35 -14.79
N HIS A 111 1.18 -4.59 -14.92
CA HIS A 111 0.32 -5.78 -14.92
C HIS A 111 -0.61 -5.85 -13.68
N GLY A 112 -1.76 -6.50 -13.82
CA GLY A 112 -2.70 -6.76 -12.72
C GLY A 112 -3.43 -5.53 -12.15
N VAL A 113 -3.24 -4.35 -12.74
CA VAL A 113 -3.92 -3.12 -12.30
C VAL A 113 -5.42 -3.17 -12.60
N THR A 114 -6.25 -2.71 -11.67
CA THR A 114 -7.70 -2.57 -11.90
C THR A 114 -8.16 -1.13 -11.66
N LEU A 115 -8.79 -0.55 -12.67
CA LEU A 115 -9.54 0.71 -12.58
C LEU A 115 -11.02 0.37 -12.53
N GLY A 116 -11.50 0.04 -11.32
CA GLY A 116 -12.78 -0.59 -11.07
C GLY A 116 -13.85 0.38 -10.57
N GLY A 117 -15.11 -0.07 -10.61
CA GLY A 117 -16.24 0.65 -10.02
C GLY A 117 -16.71 0.01 -8.72
N VAL A 118 -17.30 0.82 -7.85
CA VAL A 118 -17.83 0.38 -6.54
C VAL A 118 -19.36 0.44 -6.44
N SER A 119 -20.03 1.04 -7.43
CA SER A 119 -21.48 1.23 -7.45
C SER A 119 -22.16 0.38 -8.52
N LEU A 120 -23.34 -0.18 -8.19
CA LEU A 120 -24.22 -0.88 -9.13
C LEU A 120 -25.08 0.04 -10.00
N GLY A 121 -25.12 1.33 -9.66
CA GLY A 121 -25.92 2.34 -10.38
C GLY A 121 -25.37 2.70 -11.76
N GLN A 122 -26.25 3.27 -12.59
CA GLN A 122 -25.86 3.88 -13.85
C GLN A 122 -25.13 5.21 -13.60
N GLY A 123 -24.11 5.51 -14.41
CA GLY A 123 -23.29 6.73 -14.29
C GLY A 123 -21.80 6.47 -14.07
N LYS A 124 -21.05 7.54 -13.81
CA LYS A 124 -19.60 7.52 -13.55
C LYS A 124 -19.34 6.73 -12.26
N ARG A 125 -18.59 5.63 -12.40
CA ARG A 125 -18.28 4.70 -11.29
C ARG A 125 -16.82 4.28 -11.20
N HIS A 126 -16.06 4.49 -12.27
CA HIS A 126 -14.64 4.17 -12.39
C HIS A 126 -13.78 5.44 -12.22
N PRO A 127 -12.50 5.31 -11.84
CA PRO A 127 -11.66 6.45 -11.50
C PRO A 127 -11.33 7.35 -12.69
N THR A 128 -10.81 8.53 -12.37
CA THR A 128 -10.13 9.42 -13.30
C THR A 128 -8.66 9.49 -12.90
N LEU A 129 -7.75 9.14 -13.81
CA LEU A 129 -6.31 9.34 -13.62
C LEU A 129 -5.90 10.58 -14.41
N GLU A 130 -5.29 11.56 -13.76
CA GLU A 130 -4.72 12.72 -14.44
C GLU A 130 -3.39 12.39 -15.10
N ASP A 131 -2.78 13.39 -15.74
CA ASP A 131 -1.57 13.20 -16.54
C ASP A 131 -0.40 12.68 -15.69
N GLY A 132 0.43 11.81 -16.26
CA GLY A 132 1.66 11.32 -15.64
C GLY A 132 1.48 10.40 -14.44
N VAL A 133 0.25 10.01 -14.10
CA VAL A 133 -0.01 9.05 -13.01
C VAL A 133 0.68 7.71 -13.29
N ILE A 134 1.30 7.13 -12.26
CA ILE A 134 1.90 5.79 -12.34
C ILE A 134 1.15 4.87 -11.39
N VAL A 135 0.69 3.73 -11.89
CA VAL A 135 -0.03 2.72 -11.10
C VAL A 135 0.75 1.42 -11.12
N GLY A 136 1.34 1.09 -9.97
CA GLY A 136 2.17 -0.09 -9.74
C GLY A 136 1.43 -1.40 -9.92
N ALA A 137 2.20 -2.46 -10.08
CA ALA A 137 1.70 -3.79 -10.40
C ALA A 137 0.67 -4.28 -9.38
N GLY A 138 -0.44 -4.84 -9.85
CA GLY A 138 -1.48 -5.41 -9.00
C GLY A 138 -2.36 -4.41 -8.25
N ALA A 139 -2.10 -3.10 -8.36
CA ALA A 139 -2.88 -2.10 -7.63
C ALA A 139 -4.35 -2.03 -8.08
N LYS A 140 -5.24 -1.62 -7.17
CA LYS A 140 -6.68 -1.52 -7.38
C LYS A 140 -7.13 -0.09 -7.06
N VAL A 141 -7.60 0.65 -8.05
CA VAL A 141 -8.16 2.00 -7.89
C VAL A 141 -9.66 1.90 -8.13
N LEU A 142 -10.45 2.04 -7.06
CA LEU A 142 -11.85 1.62 -7.05
C LEU A 142 -12.77 2.77 -6.68
N GLY A 143 -13.52 3.27 -7.67
CA GLY A 143 -14.56 4.29 -7.45
C GLY A 143 -14.40 5.54 -8.33
N PRO A 144 -15.42 6.41 -8.36
CA PRO A 144 -15.50 7.55 -9.27
C PRO A 144 -14.74 8.79 -8.77
N PHE A 145 -13.50 8.62 -8.32
CA PHE A 145 -12.68 9.72 -7.80
C PHE A 145 -11.47 10.00 -8.70
N THR A 146 -10.80 11.12 -8.43
CA THR A 146 -9.61 11.54 -9.18
C THR A 146 -8.32 11.14 -8.47
N VAL A 147 -7.38 10.60 -9.25
CA VAL A 147 -5.97 10.45 -8.88
C VAL A 147 -5.21 11.59 -9.57
N GLY A 148 -4.68 12.50 -8.77
CA GLY A 148 -4.08 13.75 -9.22
C GLY A 148 -2.82 13.57 -10.05
N LYS A 149 -2.49 14.60 -10.82
CA LYS A 149 -1.36 14.63 -11.75
C LYS A 149 -0.06 14.11 -11.12
N ASN A 150 0.68 13.28 -11.85
CA ASN A 150 1.95 12.67 -11.43
C ASN A 150 1.91 11.88 -10.11
N ALA A 151 0.73 11.58 -9.56
CA ALA A 151 0.62 10.74 -8.38
C ALA A 151 1.10 9.31 -8.69
N LYS A 152 1.59 8.63 -7.65
CA LYS A 152 2.13 7.28 -7.74
C LYS A 152 1.32 6.35 -6.84
N ILE A 153 0.77 5.29 -7.41
CA ILE A 153 0.11 4.24 -6.65
C ILE A 153 1.07 3.06 -6.58
N GLY A 154 1.44 2.66 -5.38
CA GLY A 154 2.34 1.55 -5.11
C GLY A 154 1.74 0.22 -5.55
N SER A 155 2.61 -0.76 -5.78
CA SER A 155 2.20 -2.12 -6.15
C SER A 155 1.29 -2.74 -5.08
N ASN A 156 0.27 -3.47 -5.52
CA ASN A 156 -0.78 -4.08 -4.69
C ASN A 156 -1.55 -3.10 -3.79
N ALA A 157 -1.38 -1.79 -3.94
CA ALA A 157 -2.15 -0.84 -3.18
C ALA A 157 -3.63 -0.90 -3.57
N VAL A 158 -4.53 -0.69 -2.60
CA VAL A 158 -5.96 -0.53 -2.90
C VAL A 158 -6.35 0.88 -2.51
N VAL A 159 -6.80 1.66 -3.48
CA VAL A 159 -7.10 3.08 -3.34
C VAL A 159 -8.59 3.28 -3.57
N VAL A 160 -9.25 3.82 -2.56
CA VAL A 160 -10.72 4.01 -2.51
C VAL A 160 -11.11 5.47 -2.25
N LYS A 161 -10.14 6.39 -2.29
CA LYS A 161 -10.31 7.82 -2.04
C LYS A 161 -9.43 8.64 -2.99
N GLU A 162 -9.79 9.91 -3.16
CA GLU A 162 -9.00 10.87 -3.94
C GLU A 162 -7.54 10.91 -3.52
N VAL A 163 -6.67 11.09 -4.51
CA VAL A 163 -5.21 11.16 -4.33
C VAL A 163 -4.75 12.53 -4.83
N PRO A 164 -4.10 13.35 -3.99
CA PRO A 164 -3.55 14.63 -4.44
C PRO A 164 -2.48 14.47 -5.53
N ALA A 165 -2.24 15.53 -6.31
CA ALA A 165 -1.15 15.57 -7.27
C ALA A 165 0.21 15.34 -6.58
N GLU A 166 1.14 14.67 -7.29
CA GLU A 166 2.48 14.27 -6.83
C GLU A 166 2.51 13.34 -5.59
N ALA A 167 1.34 12.99 -5.01
CA ALA A 167 1.28 12.14 -3.83
C ALA A 167 1.60 10.68 -4.18
N THR A 168 2.12 9.95 -3.19
CA THR A 168 2.37 8.51 -3.30
C THR A 168 1.46 7.74 -2.35
N MET A 169 0.67 6.82 -2.89
CA MET A 169 -0.22 5.95 -2.12
C MET A 169 0.33 4.53 -2.08
N VAL A 170 0.51 3.98 -0.88
CA VAL A 170 0.94 2.59 -0.67
C VAL A 170 0.00 1.89 0.30
N GLY A 171 0.07 0.56 0.37
CA GLY A 171 -0.72 -0.23 1.32
C GLY A 171 -2.12 -0.61 0.83
N ASN A 172 -2.76 -1.52 1.56
CA ASN A 172 -4.05 -2.10 1.20
C ASN A 172 -5.23 -1.39 1.90
N ALA A 173 -6.33 -1.25 1.18
CA ALA A 173 -7.61 -0.78 1.70
C ALA A 173 -8.57 -1.96 1.87
N ALA A 174 -8.64 -2.46 3.10
CA ALA A 174 -9.83 -2.95 3.78
C ALA A 174 -9.40 -3.29 5.21
N ARG A 175 -10.17 -2.88 6.22
CA ARG A 175 -10.38 -3.67 7.44
C ARG A 175 -11.46 -3.08 8.36
N MET A 176 -12.29 -3.96 8.91
CA MET A 176 -12.95 -3.77 10.20
C MET A 176 -12.70 -5.04 11.01
N ILE A 177 -12.25 -4.88 12.26
CA ILE A 177 -12.06 -5.95 13.24
C ILE A 177 -12.99 -5.65 14.41
N THR A 178 -13.99 -6.50 14.67
CA THR A 178 -14.91 -6.38 15.81
C THR A 178 -14.34 -7.08 17.04
N SER A 179 -14.47 -6.46 18.22
CA SER A 179 -13.93 -6.97 19.48
C SER A 179 -14.87 -7.96 20.16
N SER A 180 -14.37 -9.14 20.50
CA SER A 180 -14.72 -9.79 21.77
C SER A 180 -14.15 -8.96 22.94
N ALA A 181 -14.67 -7.74 23.14
CA ALA A 181 -14.31 -6.84 24.25
C ALA A 181 -15.55 -6.21 24.93
N GLU A 182 -16.71 -6.86 24.83
CA GLU A 182 -17.90 -6.51 25.63
C GLU A 182 -18.26 -7.58 26.69
N ASP A 183 -17.59 -8.75 26.71
CA ASP A 183 -17.96 -9.85 27.62
C ASP A 183 -16.97 -10.17 28.77
N GLU A 184 -15.73 -9.63 28.79
CA GLU A 184 -14.80 -9.87 29.93
C GLU A 184 -14.71 -8.72 30.94
N ALA A 185 -15.17 -7.50 30.60
CA ALA A 185 -15.28 -6.41 31.57
C ALA A 185 -16.55 -6.52 32.46
N ASN A 186 -17.52 -7.36 32.08
CA ASN A 186 -18.79 -7.53 32.80
C ASN A 186 -18.84 -8.79 33.70
N ASN A 187 -17.81 -9.64 33.69
CA ASN A 187 -17.75 -10.85 34.54
C ASN A 187 -16.74 -10.78 35.70
N THR A 188 -15.94 -9.72 35.81
CA THR A 188 -15.06 -9.51 36.98
C THR A 188 -15.66 -8.59 38.05
N SER A 189 -16.68 -7.79 37.71
CA SER A 189 -17.46 -7.00 38.69
C SER A 189 -18.57 -7.82 39.37
N ALA A 190 -19.11 -8.86 38.71
CA ALA A 190 -20.12 -9.74 39.30
C ALA A 190 -19.53 -10.79 40.28
N ALA A 191 -18.24 -11.13 40.16
CA ALA A 191 -17.56 -12.02 41.10
C ALA A 191 -17.14 -11.32 42.41
N LEU A 192 -17.25 -9.98 42.47
CA LEU A 192 -16.94 -9.17 43.65
C LEU A 192 -18.15 -8.99 44.60
N GLU A 193 -19.36 -9.44 44.24
CA GLU A 193 -20.56 -9.25 45.07
C GLU A 193 -21.09 -10.50 45.77
N ALA A 194 -20.49 -11.67 45.55
CA ALA A 194 -21.02 -12.93 46.09
C ALA A 194 -19.98 -13.75 46.87
N THR A 195 -19.21 -13.16 47.79
CA THR A 195 -18.75 -13.91 48.98
C THR A 195 -18.26 -13.00 50.11
N LYS A 196 -19.04 -13.04 51.20
CA LYS A 196 -18.67 -12.86 52.61
C LYS A 196 -18.81 -11.47 53.25
N GLN A 197 -19.91 -11.41 54.00
CA GLN A 197 -20.24 -10.54 55.14
C GLN A 197 -19.09 -10.38 56.16
N LYS A 198 -18.73 -9.11 56.47
CA LYS A 198 -18.76 -8.34 57.75
C LYS A 198 -18.32 -9.00 59.11
N PRO A 199 -18.02 -8.20 60.17
CA PRO A 199 -16.68 -7.78 60.64
C PRO A 199 -16.39 -8.13 62.14
N THR A 200 -15.15 -8.00 62.64
CA THR A 200 -14.89 -7.64 64.08
C THR A 200 -13.41 -7.30 64.40
N ALA A 201 -13.22 -6.10 64.95
CA ALA A 201 -12.50 -5.74 66.20
C ALA A 201 -10.98 -5.94 66.41
N ASN A 202 -10.31 -4.79 66.59
CA ASN A 202 -9.43 -4.36 67.71
C ASN A 202 -7.88 -4.40 67.64
N ASN A 203 -7.34 -3.21 67.95
CA ASN A 203 -6.12 -2.80 68.68
C ASN A 203 -4.71 -2.87 68.07
N GLU A 204 -4.21 -1.65 67.81
CA GLU A 204 -2.94 -0.99 68.21
C GLU A 204 -1.69 -1.82 68.54
N ILE A 205 -0.54 -1.40 68.00
CA ILE A 205 0.69 -0.97 68.71
C ILE A 205 1.67 -0.30 67.71
N SER A 206 2.30 0.80 68.13
CA SER A 206 3.30 1.60 67.40
C SER A 206 4.74 1.11 67.58
N CYS A 207 5.65 1.47 66.66
CA CYS A 207 6.81 2.34 66.92
C CYS A 207 7.59 2.63 65.60
N PRO A 208 8.12 3.86 65.41
CA PRO A 208 8.90 4.26 64.23
C PRO A 208 10.42 4.13 64.47
N ASP A 209 11.20 4.00 63.39
CA ASP A 209 12.50 4.69 63.17
C ASP A 209 13.05 4.40 61.75
N GLU A 210 13.01 5.44 60.91
CA GLU A 210 14.02 5.92 59.95
C GLU A 210 15.18 4.96 59.55
N ILE A 211 15.50 4.66 58.28
CA ILE A 211 16.21 5.46 57.23
C ILE A 211 16.22 4.53 55.98
N ILE A 212 15.86 4.93 54.76
CA ILE A 212 16.75 5.36 53.66
C ILE A 212 15.84 5.85 52.53
N ALA A 213 16.09 7.07 52.07
CA ALA A 213 15.41 7.73 50.96
C ALA A 213 15.51 6.93 49.64
N LYS A 214 14.36 6.72 48.99
CA LYS A 214 14.27 6.45 47.54
C LYS A 214 13.55 7.64 46.89
N PRO A 215 14.15 8.32 45.90
CA PRO A 215 13.41 9.33 45.15
C PRO A 215 12.37 8.64 44.27
N GLN A 216 11.10 8.95 44.52
CA GLN A 216 9.98 8.60 43.66
C GLN A 216 9.92 9.54 42.45
N LYS A 217 9.58 8.96 41.30
CA LYS A 217 8.76 9.52 40.19
C LYS A 217 9.05 10.96 39.76
N ALA A 218 9.78 11.13 38.64
CA ALA A 218 9.69 12.35 37.83
C ALA A 218 10.16 12.18 36.37
N HIS A 219 9.51 11.31 35.57
CA HIS A 219 9.59 11.45 34.10
C HIS A 219 8.41 10.81 33.34
N LYS A 220 7.18 11.23 33.66
CA LYS A 220 5.98 10.90 32.86
C LYS A 220 5.18 12.14 32.45
N LYS A 221 5.87 13.28 32.26
CA LYS A 221 5.21 14.52 31.86
C LYS A 221 6.21 15.50 31.23
N ARG A 222 6.56 15.28 29.97
CA ARG A 222 7.00 16.28 28.98
C ARG A 222 7.38 15.55 27.69
N LEU A 223 7.14 16.20 26.56
CA LEU A 223 7.27 15.72 25.18
C LEU A 223 6.06 14.92 24.65
N SER A 224 4.90 15.57 24.68
CA SER A 224 3.78 15.33 23.76
C SER A 224 3.83 16.24 22.52
N GLU A 225 5.00 16.78 22.16
CA GLU A 225 5.18 17.66 21.00
C GLU A 225 6.59 17.48 20.42
N GLN A 226 6.86 16.30 19.87
CA GLN A 226 7.90 16.12 18.87
C GLN A 226 7.30 15.22 17.80
N VAL A 227 7.29 15.71 16.56
CA VAL A 227 6.92 14.93 15.39
C VAL A 227 7.71 13.62 15.44
N ASP A 228 7.00 12.49 15.54
CA ASP A 228 7.54 11.13 15.63
C ASP A 228 8.48 10.86 14.45
N PHE A 229 9.76 11.21 14.61
CA PHE A 229 10.81 10.76 13.71
C PHE A 229 11.15 9.33 14.12
N ASN A 230 10.46 8.38 13.52
CA ASN A 230 10.86 6.99 13.59
C ASN A 230 11.94 6.74 12.54
N ALA A 231 13.13 6.28 12.97
CA ALA A 231 14.28 6.01 12.09
C ALA A 231 13.95 5.03 10.94
N TYR A 232 12.86 4.26 11.09
CA TYR A 232 12.38 3.29 10.12
C TYR A 232 11.11 3.72 9.37
N GLY A 233 10.68 4.99 9.52
CA GLY A 233 9.55 5.55 8.79
C GLY A 233 8.18 4.97 9.16
N LEU A 234 8.09 4.19 10.24
CA LEU A 234 6.83 3.63 10.73
C LEU A 234 6.13 4.66 11.62
N ASN A 235 4.95 5.11 11.22
CA ASN A 235 4.11 5.92 12.07
C ASN A 235 3.51 5.01 13.17
N PRO A 236 3.72 5.28 14.47
CA PRO A 236 3.18 4.46 15.56
C PRO A 236 1.64 4.50 15.65
N ASN A 237 1.01 5.47 15.00
CA ASN A 237 -0.45 5.51 14.79
C ASN A 237 -0.88 4.95 13.42
N SER A 238 -0.01 4.22 12.72
CA SER A 238 -0.38 3.53 11.49
C SER A 238 -1.30 2.34 11.81
N GLU A 239 -2.51 2.35 11.27
CA GLU A 239 -3.48 1.26 11.41
C GLU A 239 -3.15 0.07 10.48
N ASP A 240 -1.88 -0.17 10.13
CA ASP A 240 -1.44 -1.25 9.24
C ASP A 240 -1.02 -2.51 10.03
N PRO A 241 -1.68 -3.67 9.88
CA PRO A 241 -1.35 -4.88 10.64
C PRO A 241 0.06 -5.38 10.34
N VAL A 242 0.61 -5.07 9.16
CA VAL A 242 2.00 -5.39 8.84
C VAL A 242 2.92 -4.44 9.61
N ALA A 243 2.67 -3.13 9.57
CA ALA A 243 3.43 -2.14 10.35
C ALA A 243 3.31 -2.38 11.87
N GLU A 244 2.14 -2.80 12.35
CA GLU A 244 1.86 -3.18 13.72
C GLU A 244 2.62 -4.44 14.12
N ALA A 245 2.66 -5.47 13.26
CA ALA A 245 3.44 -6.68 13.49
C ALA A 245 4.95 -6.36 13.59
N PHE A 246 5.47 -5.52 12.69
CA PHE A 246 6.85 -5.05 12.77
C PHE A 246 7.11 -4.24 14.04
N SER A 247 6.20 -3.34 14.42
CA SER A 247 6.32 -2.54 15.66
C SER A 247 6.30 -3.42 16.90
N LYS A 248 5.44 -4.45 16.95
CA LYS A 248 5.39 -5.43 18.04
C LYS A 248 6.64 -6.30 18.09
N MET A 249 7.15 -6.75 16.95
CA MET A 249 8.43 -7.49 16.89
C MET A 249 9.58 -6.63 17.42
N LEU A 250 9.69 -5.37 16.97
CA LEU A 250 10.72 -4.44 17.44
C LEU A 250 10.62 -4.16 18.94
N SER A 251 9.41 -3.94 19.45
CA SER A 251 9.17 -3.77 20.89
C SER A 251 9.59 -5.01 21.69
N HIS A 252 9.30 -6.20 21.16
CA HIS A 252 9.71 -7.45 21.79
C HIS A 252 11.23 -7.64 21.79
N ILE A 253 11.92 -7.26 20.71
CA ILE A 253 13.38 -7.27 20.63
C ILE A 253 13.98 -6.33 21.68
N GLN A 254 13.50 -5.09 21.79
CA GLN A 254 13.96 -4.13 22.79
C GLN A 254 13.72 -4.62 24.22
N GLN A 255 12.56 -5.24 24.48
CA GLN A 255 12.26 -5.83 25.78
C GLN A 255 13.18 -7.02 26.09
N SER A 256 13.49 -7.84 25.09
CA SER A 256 14.44 -8.95 25.22
C SER A 256 15.85 -8.45 25.53
N GLU A 257 16.33 -7.42 24.83
CA GLU A 257 17.63 -6.77 25.12
C GLU A 257 17.67 -6.23 26.55
N THR A 258 16.62 -5.54 27.00
CA THR A 258 16.55 -5.01 28.37
C THR A 258 16.65 -6.13 29.40
N ARG A 259 15.93 -7.24 29.22
CA ARG A 259 15.99 -8.40 30.12
C ARG A 259 17.37 -9.06 30.12
N ILE A 260 18.03 -9.13 28.96
CA ILE A 260 19.39 -9.67 28.85
C ILE A 260 20.37 -8.77 29.62
N SER A 261 20.25 -7.43 29.49
CA SER A 261 21.06 -6.49 30.25
C SER A 261 20.83 -6.59 31.75
N GLU A 262 19.57 -6.70 32.21
CA GLU A 262 19.23 -6.89 33.63
C GLU A 262 19.83 -8.21 34.17
N MET A 263 19.77 -9.29 33.39
CA MET A 263 20.36 -10.58 33.76
C MET A 263 21.88 -10.51 33.83
N GLN A 264 22.54 -9.81 32.90
CA GLN A 264 23.98 -9.57 32.95
C GLN A 264 24.35 -8.76 34.21
N GLU A 265 23.58 -7.73 34.55
CA GLU A 265 23.81 -6.94 35.76
C GLU A 265 23.64 -7.80 37.03
N ALA A 266 22.63 -8.66 37.08
CA ALA A 266 22.43 -9.61 38.18
C ALA A 266 23.58 -10.62 38.29
N LEU A 267 24.11 -11.11 37.16
CA LEU A 267 25.26 -12.01 37.12
C LEU A 267 26.55 -11.33 37.61
N CYS A 268 26.79 -10.07 37.21
CA CYS A 268 27.90 -9.26 37.73
C CYS A 268 27.84 -9.09 39.26
N ARG A 269 26.64 -9.03 39.84
CA ARG A 269 26.46 -8.91 41.30
C ARG A 269 26.72 -10.23 42.05
N LEU A 270 26.50 -11.37 41.39
CA LEU A 270 26.65 -12.70 42.00
C LEU A 270 28.06 -13.27 41.84
N ASP A 271 28.74 -12.99 40.73
CA ASP A 271 30.12 -13.40 40.47
C ASP A 271 31.00 -12.17 40.14
N PRO A 272 31.91 -11.76 41.05
CA PRO A 272 32.83 -10.63 40.84
C PRO A 272 33.78 -10.82 39.65
N ASN A 273 33.97 -12.05 39.18
CA ASN A 273 34.81 -12.37 38.02
C ASN A 273 34.04 -12.46 36.70
N PHE A 274 32.70 -12.35 36.73
CA PHE A 274 31.89 -12.31 35.53
C PHE A 274 32.13 -11.00 34.78
N LYS A 275 32.78 -11.09 33.62
CA LYS A 275 32.88 -9.99 32.67
C LYS A 275 31.84 -10.20 31.58
N PRO A 276 30.89 -9.29 31.38
CA PRO A 276 30.06 -9.30 30.19
C PRO A 276 31.01 -9.34 29.00
N LYS A 277 30.94 -10.38 28.17
CA LYS A 277 31.69 -10.38 26.91
C LYS A 277 31.15 -9.22 26.10
N ASP A 278 32.03 -8.30 25.68
CA ASP A 278 31.73 -7.37 24.61
C ASP A 278 31.30 -8.23 23.41
N CYS A 279 30.01 -8.23 23.08
CA CYS A 279 29.57 -8.79 21.82
C CYS A 279 30.33 -8.05 20.72
N HIS A 280 31.13 -8.78 19.94
CA HIS A 280 31.77 -8.21 18.76
C HIS A 280 30.67 -7.52 17.94
N LYS A 281 30.85 -6.23 17.66
CA LYS A 281 30.01 -5.55 16.68
C LYS A 281 30.16 -6.32 15.39
N ILE A 282 29.05 -6.90 14.91
CA ILE A 282 28.99 -7.57 13.62
C ILE A 282 29.58 -6.61 12.59
N SER A 283 30.71 -6.98 11.99
CA SER A 283 31.32 -6.15 10.95
C SER A 283 30.49 -6.27 9.68
N ALA A 284 30.59 -5.26 8.79
CA ALA A 284 29.87 -5.30 7.52
C ALA A 284 30.20 -6.56 6.70
N ASP A 285 31.37 -7.16 6.91
CA ASP A 285 31.85 -8.35 6.20
C ASP A 285 31.16 -9.64 6.68
N GLU A 286 30.56 -9.66 7.88
CA GLU A 286 29.83 -10.82 8.41
C GLU A 286 28.37 -10.90 7.91
N ILE A 287 27.89 -9.85 7.22
CA ILE A 287 26.52 -9.73 6.69
C ILE A 287 26.37 -10.39 5.30
N ASP A 288 27.47 -10.89 4.71
CA ASP A 288 27.51 -11.45 3.35
C ASP A 288 26.66 -12.72 3.12
N VAL A 289 26.03 -13.28 4.17
CA VAL A 289 25.06 -14.38 4.02
C VAL A 289 23.73 -13.90 3.41
N ILE A 290 23.46 -12.59 3.37
CA ILE A 290 22.22 -12.02 2.80
C ILE A 290 22.37 -11.69 1.29
N ASN A 291 23.59 -11.71 0.75
CA ASN A 291 23.89 -11.34 -0.65
C ASN A 291 24.07 -12.53 -1.62
N ASN A 292 23.64 -13.74 -1.25
CA ASN A 292 23.59 -14.91 -2.16
C ASN A 292 22.15 -15.35 -2.47
#